data_AF-A0A8D8LEK8-F1
#
_entry.id   AF-A0A8D8LEK8-F1
#
_cell.length_a   1.000
_cell.length_b   1.000
_cell.length_c   1.000
_cell.angle_alpha   90.00
_cell.angle_beta   90.00
_cell.angle_gamma   90.00
#
_symmetry.space_group_name_H-M   'P 1'
#
loop_
_entity.id
_entity.type
_entity.pdbx_description
1 polymer ?
#
loop_
_entity_poly.entity_id
_entity_poly.type
_entity_poly.pdbx_seq_one_letter_code
_entity_poly.pdbx_strand_id
1 'polypeptide(L)'
;MDGSSIGSGSGGGGAGTSGNGSTAGTSGSGRGISLRDSDDSNSDDNAAHGSNGQQRTMTLMSPAGGRKKSWSELKTIVNEMRRQMSSLSSMFPMNVNFRTLSDGRTRVYFLSPPPANGWDTVLFYADVPASDTDNRAPNRLEWHPVLEPIVSPLSISNSREVQLLLERKRLSIWGITSYELHKSSGKIVFPACNTLYQCLDTGYGEGTLFATELRIFQRSAAIDPQICPQNSDLVAYV
;
A
#
# COMPACT_ATOMS: atom_id res chain seq x y z
N MET A 1 -16.48 12.22 79.39
CA MET A 1 -17.74 11.98 78.66
C MET A 1 -17.37 11.32 77.34
N ASP A 2 -16.67 10.18 77.37
CA ASP A 2 -17.15 8.82 77.72
C ASP A 2 -18.13 8.34 76.64
N GLY A 3 -18.01 7.20 75.96
CA GLY A 3 -17.09 6.05 75.93
C GLY A 3 -17.37 5.29 74.60
N SER A 4 -16.42 4.51 74.05
CA SER A 4 -16.31 3.04 74.22
C SER A 4 -17.53 2.26 73.66
N SER A 5 -17.47 1.19 72.85
CA SER A 5 -16.43 0.18 72.59
C SER A 5 -16.94 -0.92 71.62
N ILE A 6 -16.02 -1.53 70.84
CA ILE A 6 -15.75 -3.00 70.63
C ILE A 6 -16.90 -3.89 70.04
N GLY A 7 -16.71 -4.88 69.16
CA GLY A 7 -15.56 -5.64 68.62
C GLY A 7 -16.05 -6.64 67.53
N SER A 8 -15.20 -7.14 66.62
CA SER A 8 -14.27 -8.29 66.70
C SER A 8 -14.87 -9.69 66.44
N GLY A 9 -14.25 -10.46 65.53
CA GLY A 9 -14.45 -11.89 65.27
C GLY A 9 -14.44 -12.18 63.75
N SER A 10 -13.39 -12.66 63.06
CA SER A 10 -12.42 -13.76 63.24
C SER A 10 -12.93 -15.16 62.85
N GLY A 11 -12.25 -15.79 61.87
CA GLY A 11 -12.28 -17.22 61.55
C GLY A 11 -12.83 -17.53 60.15
N GLY A 12 -12.17 -18.22 59.22
CA GLY A 12 -10.93 -18.98 59.24
C GLY A 12 -11.12 -20.34 58.55
N GLY A 13 -10.34 -20.62 57.49
CA GLY A 13 -9.78 -21.95 57.22
C GLY A 13 -10.40 -22.85 56.13
N GLY A 14 -9.52 -23.41 55.28
CA GLY A 14 -9.73 -24.66 54.54
C GLY A 14 -9.57 -24.52 53.01
N ALA A 15 -8.36 -24.46 52.45
CA ALA A 15 -7.48 -25.59 52.11
C ALA A 15 -7.93 -26.41 50.88
N GLY A 16 -7.13 -26.34 49.82
CA GLY A 16 -7.23 -27.15 48.61
C GLY A 16 -5.95 -27.03 47.79
N THR A 17 -4.88 -27.67 48.27
CA THR A 17 -3.63 -27.89 47.54
C THR A 17 -3.73 -29.19 46.76
N SER A 18 -3.24 -29.19 45.52
CA SER A 18 -2.56 -30.33 44.89
C SER A 18 -1.76 -29.80 43.70
N GLY A 19 -0.44 -29.89 43.83
CA GLY A 19 0.52 -29.58 42.78
C GLY A 19 0.97 -30.83 42.02
N ASN A 20 1.62 -30.56 40.89
CA ASN A 20 2.67 -31.30 40.17
C ASN A 20 2.46 -31.03 38.68
N GLY A 21 3.47 -30.76 37.85
CA GLY A 21 4.91 -30.77 38.06
C GLY A 21 5.59 -30.26 36.79
N SER A 22 6.81 -29.79 36.98
CA SER A 22 7.73 -29.23 35.99
C SER A 22 7.96 -30.10 34.76
N THR A 23 8.12 -29.49 33.59
CA THR A 23 9.23 -29.83 32.68
C THR A 23 9.66 -28.59 31.90
N ALA A 24 10.89 -28.15 32.18
CA ALA A 24 11.67 -27.35 31.25
C ALA A 24 12.11 -28.27 30.10
N GLY A 25 11.85 -27.87 28.87
CA GLY A 25 12.23 -28.58 27.66
C GLY A 25 12.79 -27.60 26.64
N THR A 26 14.11 -27.53 26.58
CA THR A 26 14.90 -26.91 25.53
C THR A 26 14.70 -27.63 24.20
N SER A 27 14.31 -26.90 23.15
CA SER A 27 14.66 -27.14 21.72
C SER A 27 14.09 -25.96 20.92
N GLY A 28 14.82 -25.19 20.13
CA GLY A 28 15.95 -25.56 19.29
C GLY A 28 15.42 -26.12 17.96
N SER A 29 14.85 -25.27 17.10
CA SER A 29 14.64 -25.63 15.70
C SER A 29 14.60 -24.41 14.80
N GLY A 30 15.78 -24.03 14.32
CA GLY A 30 15.92 -23.11 13.20
C GLY A 30 15.30 -23.74 11.96
N ARG A 31 14.43 -22.98 11.28
CA ARG A 31 13.99 -23.32 9.93
C ARG A 31 15.12 -22.96 8.96
N GLY A 32 16.16 -23.79 8.98
CA GLY A 32 17.15 -23.87 7.90
C GLY A 32 16.45 -24.47 6.68
N ILE A 33 16.18 -23.61 5.70
CA ILE A 33 15.70 -24.04 4.38
C ILE A 33 16.87 -24.81 3.76
N SER A 34 16.73 -26.13 3.68
CA SER A 34 17.72 -27.01 3.07
C SER A 34 17.73 -26.72 1.57
N LEU A 35 18.67 -25.88 1.13
CA LEU A 35 19.04 -25.80 -0.28
C LEU A 35 19.65 -27.16 -0.63
N ARG A 36 18.83 -28.03 -1.23
CA ARG A 36 19.33 -29.18 -1.95
C ARG A 36 19.94 -28.65 -3.23
N ASP A 37 21.23 -28.37 -3.20
CA ASP A 37 22.04 -28.27 -4.41
C ASP A 37 21.94 -29.61 -5.13
N SER A 38 21.20 -29.61 -6.24
CA SER A 38 21.20 -30.73 -7.18
C SER A 38 22.34 -30.46 -8.14
N ASP A 39 23.46 -31.14 -7.91
CA ASP A 39 24.59 -31.24 -8.84
C ASP A 39 24.13 -31.97 -10.11
N ASP A 40 23.67 -31.23 -11.12
CA ASP A 40 23.56 -31.76 -12.48
C ASP A 40 24.97 -31.78 -13.09
N SER A 41 25.63 -32.92 -12.89
CA SER A 41 26.89 -33.29 -13.54
C SER A 41 26.64 -33.54 -15.03
N ASN A 42 26.95 -32.57 -15.89
CA ASN A 42 26.95 -32.77 -17.34
C ASN A 42 28.29 -33.42 -17.75
N SER A 43 28.26 -34.74 -17.95
CA SER A 43 29.35 -35.52 -18.52
C SER A 43 29.45 -35.27 -20.03
N ASP A 44 30.44 -34.48 -20.44
CA ASP A 44 30.84 -34.35 -21.85
C ASP A 44 31.78 -35.51 -22.25
N ASP A 45 31.21 -36.66 -22.61
CA ASP A 45 31.94 -37.74 -23.26
C ASP A 45 31.97 -37.49 -24.77
N ASN A 46 33.07 -36.90 -25.26
CA ASN A 46 33.32 -36.71 -26.69
C ASN A 46 34.42 -37.68 -27.15
N ALA A 47 34.04 -38.91 -27.49
CA ALA A 47 34.90 -39.88 -28.14
C ALA A 47 34.10 -40.81 -29.07
N ALA A 48 33.98 -40.43 -30.35
CA ALA A 48 33.76 -41.41 -31.42
C ALA A 48 34.20 -40.83 -32.78
N HIS A 49 35.32 -41.34 -33.26
CA HIS A 49 35.78 -41.24 -34.64
C HIS A 49 34.92 -42.20 -35.48
N GLY A 50 34.24 -41.72 -36.51
CA GLY A 50 33.40 -42.56 -37.37
C GLY A 50 32.81 -41.78 -38.55
N SER A 51 33.46 -41.92 -39.70
CA SER A 51 33.14 -41.23 -40.95
C SER A 51 31.84 -41.71 -41.62
N ASN A 52 31.22 -40.78 -42.37
CA ASN A 52 30.23 -40.93 -43.45
C ASN A 52 28.79 -41.33 -43.10
N GLY A 53 27.90 -40.34 -43.21
CA GLY A 53 26.46 -40.52 -43.43
C GLY A 53 25.81 -39.19 -43.78
N GLN A 54 25.40 -39.01 -45.04
CA GLN A 54 24.63 -37.86 -45.50
C GLN A 54 23.34 -37.69 -44.68
N GLN A 55 23.19 -36.58 -43.99
CA GLN A 55 21.87 -36.03 -43.67
C GLN A 55 21.88 -34.51 -43.88
N ARG A 56 21.20 -34.10 -44.96
CA ARG A 56 20.84 -32.71 -45.23
C ARG A 56 19.87 -32.26 -44.14
N THR A 57 20.39 -31.65 -43.08
CA THR A 57 19.57 -30.87 -42.15
C THR A 57 19.31 -29.51 -42.77
N MET A 58 18.04 -29.21 -43.03
CA MET A 58 17.58 -27.88 -43.41
C MET A 58 17.98 -26.90 -42.30
N THR A 59 19.06 -26.16 -42.53
CA THR A 59 19.48 -25.06 -41.68
C THR A 59 18.39 -23.99 -41.74
N LEU A 60 17.40 -24.10 -40.85
CA LEU A 60 16.52 -22.99 -40.53
C LEU A 60 17.45 -21.86 -40.09
N MET A 61 17.56 -20.83 -40.92
CA MET A 61 18.37 -19.64 -40.65
C MET A 61 17.97 -19.10 -39.28
N SER A 62 18.76 -19.47 -38.27
CA SER A 62 18.60 -18.97 -36.92
C SER A 62 19.01 -17.49 -36.97
N PRO A 63 18.16 -16.56 -36.54
CA PRO A 63 18.51 -15.15 -36.58
C PRO A 63 19.69 -14.92 -35.63
N ALA A 64 20.78 -14.38 -36.18
CA ALA A 64 21.94 -13.79 -35.51
C ALA A 64 22.48 -14.51 -34.24
N GLY A 65 23.38 -15.49 -34.44
CA GLY A 65 24.70 -15.62 -33.79
C GLY A 65 24.89 -15.49 -32.26
N GLY A 66 23.85 -15.45 -31.43
CA GLY A 66 23.99 -15.33 -29.97
C GLY A 66 24.04 -16.68 -29.27
N ARG A 67 24.93 -16.85 -28.28
CA ARG A 67 24.82 -17.97 -27.32
C ARG A 67 23.44 -17.95 -26.67
N LYS A 68 22.76 -19.10 -26.67
CA LYS A 68 21.48 -19.27 -25.98
C LYS A 68 21.72 -19.07 -24.49
N LYS A 69 20.91 -18.22 -23.86
CA LYS A 69 21.02 -17.92 -22.43
C LYS A 69 20.30 -18.98 -21.60
N SER A 70 20.81 -19.26 -20.41
CA SER A 70 20.12 -20.10 -19.44
C SER A 70 18.91 -19.35 -18.82
N TRP A 71 18.02 -20.09 -18.16
CA TRP A 71 16.90 -19.49 -17.43
C TRP A 71 17.37 -18.53 -16.31
N SER A 72 18.43 -18.88 -15.59
CA SER A 72 18.99 -18.04 -14.51
C SER A 72 19.59 -16.75 -15.06
N GLU A 73 20.26 -16.80 -16.21
CA GLU A 73 20.77 -15.62 -16.91
C GLU A 73 19.61 -14.71 -17.35
N LEU A 74 18.56 -15.26 -17.96
CA LEU A 74 17.39 -14.50 -18.39
C LEU A 74 16.67 -13.86 -17.20
N LYS A 75 16.45 -14.60 -16.11
CA LYS A 75 15.84 -14.09 -14.88
C LYS A 75 16.63 -12.92 -14.30
N THR A 76 17.97 -13.03 -14.30
CA THR A 76 18.86 -11.97 -13.82
C THR A 76 18.74 -10.72 -14.68
N ILE A 77 18.78 -10.87 -16.00
CA ILE A 77 18.62 -9.77 -16.97
C ILE A 77 17.28 -9.06 -16.79
N VAL A 78 16.18 -9.80 -16.68
CA VAL A 78 14.84 -9.23 -16.48
C VAL A 78 14.73 -8.51 -15.15
N ASN A 79 15.28 -9.06 -14.07
CA ASN A 79 15.28 -8.42 -12.75
C ASN A 79 16.08 -7.12 -12.75
N GLU A 80 17.24 -7.10 -13.41
CA GLU A 80 18.04 -5.89 -13.60
C GLU A 80 17.27 -4.82 -14.36
N MET A 81 16.71 -5.20 -15.51
CA MET A 81 15.92 -4.30 -16.35
C MET A 81 14.71 -3.75 -15.59
N ARG A 82 13.99 -4.58 -14.83
CA ARG A 82 12.86 -4.14 -14.00
C ARG A 82 13.30 -3.13 -12.94
N ARG A 83 14.45 -3.36 -12.30
CA ARG A 83 15.00 -2.42 -11.30
C ARG A 83 15.33 -1.07 -11.94
N GLN A 84 15.98 -1.09 -13.10
CA GLN A 84 16.27 0.13 -13.87
C GLN A 84 15.01 0.85 -14.33
N MET A 85 13.97 0.11 -14.71
CA MET A 85 12.71 0.68 -15.18
C MET A 85 11.80 1.16 -14.04
N SER A 86 11.91 0.58 -12.85
CA SER A 86 11.10 1.00 -11.68
C SER A 86 11.34 2.46 -11.29
N SER A 87 12.55 2.99 -11.48
CA SER A 87 12.84 4.42 -11.25
C SER A 87 12.31 5.33 -12.36
N LEU A 88 12.04 4.78 -13.55
CA LEU A 88 11.46 5.49 -14.69
C LEU A 88 9.92 5.43 -14.72
N SER A 89 9.31 4.58 -13.88
CA SER A 89 7.87 4.46 -13.73
C SER A 89 7.31 5.70 -13.03
N SER A 90 7.29 6.83 -13.72
CA SER A 90 6.64 8.05 -13.25
C SER A 90 5.13 7.83 -13.33
N MET A 91 4.50 7.54 -12.20
CA MET A 91 3.05 7.67 -12.13
C MET A 91 2.71 9.17 -12.13
N PHE A 92 1.81 9.57 -13.03
CA PHE A 92 1.36 10.94 -13.18
C PHE A 92 0.26 11.25 -12.14
N PRO A 93 0.10 12.50 -11.68
CA PRO A 93 -1.04 12.91 -10.84
C PRO A 93 -2.39 12.47 -11.41
N MET A 94 -3.17 11.74 -10.61
CA MET A 94 -4.50 11.26 -10.97
C MET A 94 -5.58 11.99 -10.16
N ASN A 95 -6.83 11.91 -10.62
CA ASN A 95 -8.01 12.43 -9.91
C ASN A 95 -7.81 13.89 -9.46
N VAL A 96 -7.48 14.79 -10.38
CA VAL A 96 -7.16 16.18 -10.05
C VAL A 96 -8.43 16.97 -9.74
N ASN A 97 -8.47 17.65 -8.60
CA ASN A 97 -9.54 18.58 -8.23
C ASN A 97 -9.00 19.95 -7.84
N PHE A 98 -9.79 20.98 -8.12
CA PHE A 98 -9.47 22.37 -7.81
C PHE A 98 -10.47 22.94 -6.82
N ARG A 99 -9.97 23.64 -5.81
CA ARG A 99 -10.77 24.38 -4.83
C ARG A 99 -10.17 25.75 -4.59
N THR A 100 -10.97 26.79 -4.74
CA THR A 100 -10.61 28.14 -4.31
C THR A 100 -10.79 28.24 -2.80
N LEU A 101 -9.72 28.63 -2.11
CA LEU A 101 -9.71 28.89 -0.68
C LEU A 101 -10.22 30.32 -0.42
N SER A 102 -10.59 30.60 0.82
CA SER A 102 -11.12 31.89 1.27
C SER A 102 -10.11 33.04 1.16
N ASP A 103 -8.82 32.75 1.12
CA ASP A 103 -7.76 33.74 0.88
C ASP A 103 -7.48 34.01 -0.61
N GLY A 104 -8.26 33.38 -1.51
CA GLY A 104 -8.15 33.53 -2.95
C GLY A 104 -7.19 32.55 -3.62
N ARG A 105 -6.38 31.79 -2.86
CA ARG A 105 -5.52 30.75 -3.45
C ARG A 105 -6.35 29.63 -4.06
N THR A 106 -5.81 28.98 -5.09
CA THR A 106 -6.39 27.74 -5.62
C THR A 106 -5.58 26.55 -5.15
N ARG A 107 -6.20 25.69 -4.32
CA ARG A 107 -5.60 24.41 -3.91
C ARG A 107 -5.97 23.33 -4.91
N VAL A 108 -4.94 22.66 -5.44
CA VAL A 108 -5.06 21.56 -6.41
C VAL A 108 -4.80 20.25 -5.67
N TYR A 109 -5.81 19.39 -5.55
CA TYR A 109 -5.72 18.07 -4.94
C TYR A 109 -5.51 17.01 -6.01
N PHE A 110 -4.68 16.01 -5.74
CA PHE A 110 -4.42 14.92 -6.69
C PHE A 110 -3.85 13.69 -5.98
N LEU A 111 -4.03 12.53 -6.61
CA LEU A 111 -3.47 11.27 -6.17
C LEU A 111 -2.14 11.01 -6.89
N SER A 112 -1.11 10.65 -6.14
CA SER A 112 0.17 10.22 -6.72
C SER A 112 0.88 9.28 -5.75
N PRO A 113 1.70 8.34 -6.24
CA PRO A 113 2.74 7.74 -5.42
C PRO A 113 3.71 8.82 -4.92
N PRO A 114 4.24 8.69 -3.69
CA PRO A 114 5.25 9.59 -3.16
C PRO A 114 6.48 9.69 -4.07
N PRO A 115 7.02 10.90 -4.30
CA PRO A 115 8.18 11.10 -5.15
C PRO A 115 9.45 10.34 -4.73
N ALA A 116 9.55 9.94 -3.46
CA ALA A 116 10.66 9.16 -2.92
C ALA A 116 10.19 7.75 -2.55
N ASN A 117 10.59 6.75 -3.34
CA ASN A 117 10.48 5.31 -3.09
C ASN A 117 9.11 4.79 -2.60
N GLY A 118 8.03 5.53 -2.80
CA GLY A 118 6.68 5.19 -2.36
C GLY A 118 5.94 4.39 -3.43
N TRP A 119 5.37 3.25 -3.03
CA TRP A 119 4.54 2.42 -3.91
C TRP A 119 3.04 2.72 -3.74
N ASP A 120 2.68 3.28 -2.59
CA ASP A 120 1.29 3.54 -2.21
C ASP A 120 0.87 4.91 -2.68
N THR A 121 -0.19 4.96 -3.48
CA THR A 121 -0.81 6.21 -3.93
C THR A 121 -1.44 6.90 -2.73
N VAL A 122 -1.08 8.17 -2.52
CA VAL A 122 -1.63 9.01 -1.46
C VAL A 122 -2.17 10.32 -2.02
N LEU A 123 -2.97 11.02 -1.22
CA LEU A 123 -3.54 12.30 -1.58
C LEU A 123 -2.56 13.43 -1.28
N PHE A 124 -2.25 14.22 -2.30
CA PHE A 124 -1.44 15.41 -2.25
C PHE A 124 -2.27 16.64 -2.55
N TYR A 125 -1.75 17.80 -2.14
CA TYR A 125 -2.19 19.08 -2.65
C TYR A 125 -1.00 19.96 -3.06
N ALA A 126 -1.28 20.94 -3.92
CA ALA A 126 -0.39 22.03 -4.26
C ALA A 126 -1.18 23.34 -4.32
N ASP A 127 -0.62 24.42 -3.79
CA ASP A 127 -1.27 25.73 -3.77
C ASP A 127 -0.78 26.60 -4.94
N VAL A 128 -1.74 27.14 -5.68
CA VAL A 128 -1.51 28.13 -6.75
C VAL A 128 -1.90 29.51 -6.20
N PRO A 129 -0.99 30.49 -6.22
CA PRO A 129 -1.27 31.84 -5.72
C PRO A 129 -2.34 32.54 -6.58
N ALA A 130 -3.11 33.43 -5.96
CA ALA A 130 -4.23 34.14 -6.60
C ALA A 130 -3.80 35.18 -7.66
N SER A 131 -2.54 35.63 -7.61
CA SER A 131 -2.02 36.73 -8.42
C SER A 131 -0.70 36.38 -9.09
N ASP A 132 -0.60 36.63 -10.39
CA ASP A 132 0.64 36.59 -11.21
C ASP A 132 1.68 37.66 -10.82
N THR A 133 1.43 38.43 -9.76
CA THR A 133 2.24 39.61 -9.41
C THR A 133 3.66 39.26 -8.96
N ASP A 134 3.93 37.98 -8.66
CA ASP A 134 5.28 37.52 -8.42
C ASP A 134 5.89 36.99 -9.72
N ASN A 135 6.72 37.79 -10.40
CA ASN A 135 7.65 37.32 -11.43
C ASN A 135 8.64 36.24 -10.89
N ARG A 136 8.50 35.84 -9.63
CA ARG A 136 9.12 34.69 -8.96
C ARG A 136 8.17 33.52 -8.72
N ALA A 137 7.03 33.44 -9.42
CA ALA A 137 6.17 32.26 -9.38
C ALA A 137 7.07 31.02 -9.51
N PRO A 138 7.02 30.08 -8.55
CA PRO A 138 7.95 28.97 -8.56
C PRO A 138 7.75 28.18 -9.84
N ASN A 139 8.83 27.86 -10.54
CA ASN A 139 8.79 27.08 -11.79
C ASN A 139 8.22 25.65 -11.56
N ARG A 140 7.97 25.29 -10.29
CA ARG A 140 7.41 24.02 -9.86
C ARG A 140 6.60 24.22 -8.59
N LEU A 141 5.34 23.78 -8.60
CA LEU A 141 4.52 23.76 -7.41
C LEU A 141 5.03 22.69 -6.44
N GLU A 142 5.10 23.04 -5.15
CA GLU A 142 5.47 22.11 -4.10
C GLU A 142 4.29 21.20 -3.75
N TRP A 143 4.57 19.91 -3.60
CA TRP A 143 3.57 18.88 -3.31
C TRP A 143 3.57 18.59 -1.82
N HIS A 144 2.43 18.79 -1.20
CA HIS A 144 2.23 18.56 0.22
C HIS A 144 1.29 17.37 0.41
N PRO A 145 1.65 16.35 1.23
CA PRO A 145 0.70 15.30 1.56
C PRO A 145 -0.49 15.90 2.31
N VAL A 146 -1.71 15.52 1.93
CA VAL A 146 -2.93 15.94 2.64
C VAL A 146 -3.05 15.21 3.96
N LEU A 147 -2.64 13.94 4.00
CA LEU A 147 -2.89 13.05 5.13
C LEU A 147 -1.61 12.76 5.89
N GLU A 148 -1.73 12.62 7.21
CA GLU A 148 -0.68 12.03 8.01
C GLU A 148 -0.55 10.54 7.66
N PRO A 149 0.67 9.97 7.58
CA PRO A 149 0.83 8.54 7.34
C PRO A 149 0.04 7.73 8.37
N ILE A 150 -0.95 6.98 7.91
CA ILE A 150 -1.78 6.14 8.79
C ILE A 150 -0.89 4.98 9.25
N VAL A 151 -0.42 5.02 10.49
CA VAL A 151 0.43 3.98 11.10
C VAL A 151 -0.33 2.69 11.44
N SER A 152 -1.66 2.70 11.34
CA SER A 152 -2.46 1.49 11.55
C SER A 152 -2.32 0.56 10.35
N PRO A 153 -2.22 -0.77 10.56
CA PRO A 153 -2.22 -1.73 9.46
C PRO A 153 -3.60 -1.72 8.81
N LEU A 154 -3.78 -0.81 7.85
CA LEU A 154 -4.84 -0.86 6.87
C LEU A 154 -4.92 -2.31 6.39
N SER A 155 -6.10 -2.93 6.50
CA SER A 155 -6.30 -4.33 6.12
C SER A 155 -5.69 -4.57 4.74
N ILE A 156 -4.58 -5.29 4.70
CA ILE A 156 -3.82 -5.55 3.45
C ILE A 156 -4.68 -6.36 2.47
N SER A 157 -5.74 -7.00 2.96
CA SER A 157 -6.73 -7.68 2.14
C SER A 157 -7.87 -6.75 1.76
N ASN A 158 -7.95 -6.45 0.47
CA ASN A 158 -9.17 -5.95 -0.17
C ASN A 158 -10.23 -7.05 -0.19
N SER A 159 -11.50 -6.65 -0.11
CA SER A 159 -12.62 -7.56 -0.35
C SER A 159 -12.69 -8.00 -1.81
N ARG A 160 -13.50 -9.01 -2.11
CA ARG A 160 -13.69 -9.49 -3.48
C ARG A 160 -14.30 -8.39 -4.37
N GLU A 161 -15.22 -7.60 -3.83
CA GLU A 161 -15.87 -6.48 -4.51
C GLU A 161 -14.85 -5.39 -4.86
N VAL A 162 -13.99 -5.02 -3.92
CA VAL A 162 -12.92 -4.03 -4.13
C VAL A 162 -11.94 -4.55 -5.19
N GLN A 163 -11.52 -5.82 -5.11
CA GLN A 163 -10.62 -6.40 -6.10
C GLN A 163 -11.23 -6.36 -7.51
N LEU A 164 -12.49 -6.78 -7.67
CA LEU A 164 -13.18 -6.75 -8.96
C LEU A 164 -13.33 -5.33 -9.51
N LEU A 165 -13.60 -4.34 -8.64
CA LEU A 165 -13.66 -2.94 -9.04
C LEU A 165 -12.31 -2.45 -9.59
N LEU A 166 -11.20 -2.77 -8.91
CA LEU A 166 -9.85 -2.39 -9.34
C LEU A 166 -9.47 -3.04 -10.67
N GLU A 167 -9.77 -4.32 -10.85
CA GLU A 167 -9.57 -5.05 -12.11
C GLU A 167 -10.36 -4.38 -13.26
N ARG A 168 -11.64 -4.03 -13.03
CA ARG A 168 -12.49 -3.35 -14.02
C ARG A 168 -11.98 -1.96 -14.39
N LYS A 169 -11.49 -1.20 -13.40
CA LYS A 169 -10.90 0.13 -13.60
C LYS A 169 -9.45 0.07 -14.11
N ARG A 170 -8.86 -1.13 -14.23
CA ARG A 170 -7.45 -1.36 -14.60
C ARG A 170 -6.48 -0.61 -13.67
N LEU A 171 -6.82 -0.51 -12.40
CA LEU A 171 -6.02 0.15 -11.38
C LEU A 171 -5.10 -0.90 -10.73
N SER A 172 -3.83 -0.90 -11.13
CA SER A 172 -2.78 -1.73 -10.54
C SER A 172 -1.97 -0.98 -9.48
N ILE A 173 -2.63 -0.06 -8.76
CA ILE A 173 -2.03 0.79 -7.72
C ILE A 173 -2.45 0.32 -6.32
N TRP A 174 -1.55 0.48 -5.38
CA TRP A 174 -1.82 0.33 -3.95
C TRP A 174 -2.13 1.71 -3.34
N GLY A 175 -2.81 1.72 -2.18
CA GLY A 175 -3.21 2.96 -1.51
C GLY A 175 -4.56 3.52 -1.95
N ILE A 176 -4.69 4.85 -1.90
CA ILE A 176 -5.92 5.57 -2.24
C ILE A 176 -6.08 5.59 -3.76
N THR A 177 -7.19 5.07 -4.25
CA THR A 177 -7.43 4.91 -5.71
C THR A 177 -8.43 5.91 -6.27
N SER A 178 -9.20 6.57 -5.40
CA SER A 178 -10.15 7.62 -5.74
C SER A 178 -10.47 8.43 -4.48
N TYR A 179 -11.03 9.61 -4.65
CA TYR A 179 -11.58 10.42 -3.55
C TYR A 179 -12.66 11.35 -4.10
N GLU A 180 -13.55 11.77 -3.22
CA GLU A 180 -14.56 12.79 -3.44
C GLU A 180 -14.20 14.05 -2.65
N LEU A 181 -14.42 15.22 -3.26
CA LEU A 181 -14.18 16.52 -2.64
C LEU A 181 -15.44 17.37 -2.69
N HIS A 182 -15.97 17.70 -1.52
CA HIS A 182 -17.02 18.70 -1.41
C HIS A 182 -16.39 20.10 -1.30
N LYS A 183 -16.33 20.80 -2.45
CA LYS A 183 -15.53 22.04 -2.62
C LYS A 183 -15.86 23.14 -1.61
N SER A 184 -17.13 23.34 -1.28
CA SER A 184 -17.55 24.44 -0.39
C SER A 184 -17.18 24.18 1.07
N SER A 185 -17.32 22.95 1.57
CA SER A 185 -16.93 22.62 2.95
C SER A 185 -15.47 22.21 3.11
N GLY A 186 -14.82 21.75 2.03
CA GLY A 186 -13.48 21.16 2.10
C GLY A 186 -13.46 19.72 2.63
N LYS A 187 -14.63 19.08 2.75
CA LYS A 187 -14.72 17.67 3.15
C LYS A 187 -14.19 16.78 2.04
N ILE A 188 -13.31 15.86 2.40
CA ILE A 188 -12.75 14.84 1.53
C ILE A 188 -13.18 13.48 2.05
N VAL A 189 -13.66 12.62 1.16
CA VAL A 189 -14.02 11.23 1.46
C VAL A 189 -13.32 10.31 0.48
N PHE A 190 -12.73 9.23 0.95
CA PHE A 190 -12.05 8.28 0.07
C PHE A 190 -12.20 6.84 0.58
N PRO A 191 -12.30 5.86 -0.33
CA PRO A 191 -12.19 4.46 0.04
C PRO A 191 -10.74 4.09 0.32
N ALA A 192 -10.51 3.36 1.42
CA ALA A 192 -9.27 2.65 1.65
C ALA A 192 -9.58 1.31 2.30
N CYS A 193 -8.99 0.23 1.77
CA CYS A 193 -9.34 -1.14 2.11
C CYS A 193 -10.84 -1.42 1.90
N ASN A 194 -11.55 -1.79 2.97
CA ASN A 194 -12.96 -2.22 2.95
C ASN A 194 -13.89 -1.18 3.57
N THR A 195 -13.39 0.03 3.85
CA THR A 195 -14.13 1.09 4.56
C THR A 195 -13.88 2.45 3.91
N LEU A 196 -14.56 3.46 4.42
CA LEU A 196 -14.42 4.84 3.97
C LEU A 196 -13.73 5.66 5.05
N TYR A 197 -12.87 6.57 4.62
CA TYR A 197 -12.25 7.55 5.48
C TYR A 197 -12.68 8.95 5.06
N GLN A 198 -12.68 9.86 6.03
CA GLN A 198 -12.93 11.28 5.79
C GLN A 198 -11.91 12.17 6.49
N CYS A 199 -11.65 13.32 5.91
CA CYS A 199 -10.98 14.44 6.57
C CYS A 199 -11.60 15.76 6.11
N LEU A 200 -11.27 16.84 6.81
CA LEU A 200 -11.77 18.18 6.54
C LEU A 200 -10.57 19.11 6.32
N ASP A 201 -10.36 19.55 5.08
CA ASP A 201 -9.35 20.57 4.79
C ASP A 201 -10.00 21.96 4.85
N THR A 202 -9.66 22.75 5.85
CA THR A 202 -10.14 24.14 5.96
C THR A 202 -9.39 25.11 5.06
N GLY A 203 -8.21 24.73 4.55
CA GLY A 203 -7.32 25.59 3.77
C GLY A 203 -6.41 26.51 4.60
N TYR A 204 -6.56 26.53 5.94
CA TYR A 204 -5.84 27.43 6.84
C TYR A 204 -4.68 26.77 7.61
N GLY A 205 -4.51 25.45 7.49
CA GLY A 205 -3.44 24.70 8.14
C GLY A 205 -2.32 24.32 7.17
N GLU A 206 -1.08 24.47 7.61
CA GLU A 206 0.11 23.98 6.88
C GLU A 206 0.45 22.51 7.22
N GLY A 207 -0.28 21.91 8.18
CA GLY A 207 -0.07 20.54 8.63
C GLY A 207 -0.87 19.50 7.85
N THR A 208 -0.43 18.25 7.94
CA THR A 208 -1.17 17.08 7.47
C THR A 208 -2.45 16.87 8.29
N LEU A 209 -3.47 16.29 7.66
CA LEU A 209 -4.76 15.99 8.27
C LEU A 209 -4.82 14.55 8.77
N PHE A 210 -5.56 14.33 9.86
CA PHE A 210 -5.92 13.00 10.33
C PHE A 210 -7.17 12.51 9.61
N ALA A 211 -7.05 11.38 8.92
CA ALA A 211 -8.19 10.67 8.36
C ALA A 211 -8.94 9.94 9.48
N THR A 212 -10.27 10.13 9.54
CA THR A 212 -11.14 9.41 10.46
C THR A 212 -11.97 8.40 9.68
N GLU A 213 -12.00 7.16 10.16
CA GLU A 213 -12.85 6.12 9.58
C GLU A 213 -14.34 6.46 9.78
N LEU A 214 -15.12 6.34 8.71
CA LEU A 214 -16.57 6.46 8.77
C LEU A 214 -17.17 5.20 9.41
N ARG A 215 -17.97 5.40 10.46
CA ARG A 215 -18.67 4.29 11.12
C ARG A 215 -19.78 3.77 10.23
N ILE A 216 -19.50 2.65 9.55
CA ILE A 216 -20.43 1.95 8.68
C ILE A 216 -20.94 0.70 9.42
N PHE A 217 -22.27 0.56 9.53
CA PHE A 217 -22.89 -0.54 10.30
C PHE A 217 -23.11 -1.84 9.48
N GLN A 218 -22.39 -1.98 8.36
CA GLN A 218 -22.56 -3.11 7.44
C GLN A 218 -21.30 -3.99 7.41
N ARG A 219 -21.48 -5.28 7.12
CA ARG A 219 -20.39 -6.27 7.07
C ARG A 219 -19.63 -6.31 5.74
N SER A 220 -20.09 -5.54 4.75
CA SER A 220 -19.58 -5.55 3.38
C SER A 220 -18.72 -4.32 3.12
N ALA A 221 -17.83 -4.39 2.13
CA ALA A 221 -16.98 -3.26 1.77
C ALA A 221 -17.81 -2.11 1.21
N ALA A 222 -17.61 -0.91 1.74
CA ALA A 222 -18.22 0.29 1.19
C ALA A 222 -17.38 0.81 0.01
N ILE A 223 -17.99 0.85 -1.16
CA ILE A 223 -17.34 1.27 -2.41
C ILE A 223 -18.07 2.45 -3.05
N ASP A 224 -17.38 3.14 -3.95
CA ASP A 224 -17.92 4.23 -4.75
C ASP A 224 -18.62 5.33 -3.91
N PRO A 225 -17.93 5.91 -2.92
CA PRO A 225 -18.53 6.94 -2.09
C PRO A 225 -18.88 8.18 -2.91
N GLN A 226 -19.99 8.84 -2.58
CA GLN A 226 -20.44 10.09 -3.19
C GLN A 226 -20.92 11.04 -2.10
N ILE A 227 -20.37 12.25 -2.04
CA ILE A 227 -20.80 13.28 -1.08
C ILE A 227 -22.02 14.02 -1.64
N CYS A 228 -23.07 14.19 -0.85
CA CYS A 228 -24.25 14.96 -1.28
C CYS A 228 -23.85 16.43 -1.56
N PRO A 229 -24.12 16.96 -2.77
CA PRO A 229 -23.71 18.32 -3.14
C PRO A 229 -24.35 19.44 -2.32
N GLN A 230 -25.52 19.18 -1.72
CA GLN A 230 -26.27 20.16 -0.91
C GLN A 230 -26.02 19.99 0.59
N ASN A 231 -25.47 18.87 1.01
CA ASN A 231 -25.22 18.57 2.41
C ASN A 231 -24.00 17.67 2.56
N SER A 232 -22.86 18.26 2.93
CA SER A 232 -21.61 17.50 3.07
C SER A 232 -21.63 16.43 4.15
N ASP A 233 -22.60 16.45 5.07
CA ASP A 233 -22.69 15.44 6.12
C ASP A 233 -23.23 14.11 5.60
N LEU A 234 -23.89 14.13 4.44
CA LEU A 234 -24.44 12.94 3.81
C LEU A 234 -23.46 12.38 2.79
N VAL A 235 -23.13 11.10 2.96
CA VAL A 235 -22.30 10.31 2.04
C VAL A 235 -23.09 9.07 1.65
N ALA A 236 -23.31 8.89 0.35
CA ALA A 236 -23.85 7.66 -0.21
C ALA A 236 -22.69 6.74 -0.63
N TYR A 237 -22.91 5.43 -0.62
CA TYR A 237 -21.97 4.40 -1.07
C TYR A 237 -22.75 3.15 -1.46
N VAL A 238 -22.07 2.22 -2.13
CA VAL A 238 -22.58 0.89 -2.50
C VAL A 238 -21.95 -0.18 -1.62
#